data_AF-A0A2P4UG79-F1
#
_entry.id   AF-A0A2P4UG79-F1
#
_cell.length_a   1.000
_cell.length_b   1.000
_cell.length_c   1.000
_cell.angle_alpha   90.00
_cell.angle_beta   90.00
_cell.angle_gamma   90.00
#
_symmetry.space_group_name_H-M   'P 1'
#
loop_
_entity.id
_entity.type
_entity.pdbx_description
1 polymer ?
#
loop_
_entity_poly.entity_id
_entity_poly.type
_entity_poly.pdbx_seq_one_letter_code
_entity_poly.pdbx_strand_id
1 'polypeptide(L)'
;MSGKTIPRPQFPDDDGAADPGLGAALTAYAAGRAGEHAVLRELHGARLLVPVVAVLTEEEAVEPGELRREKSSDMALPTLVGADGRRGVLGFTSTAALRAWRSDARPVAVTVRQACLAALDEGADALVVDVAGPVPFAVDGLRLHLLAEGRLIPPPHEDPDVLAAIDAAFGSDPAVAGVRVARGESAELAVRFAVVDGHDERVTVQRVSDRLAELLRGRIVGGVELSVLRR
;
A
#
# COMPACT_ATOMS: atom_id res chain seq x y z
N MET A 1 -20.74 37.10 24.48
CA MET A 1 -19.79 36.14 25.11
C MET A 1 -19.51 35.04 24.09
N SER A 2 -18.54 35.24 23.19
CA SER A 2 -18.18 34.22 22.20
C SER A 2 -17.32 33.17 22.91
N GLY A 3 -17.88 31.98 23.12
CA GLY A 3 -17.19 30.88 23.81
C GLY A 3 -15.99 30.42 22.97
N LYS A 4 -14.82 30.34 23.60
CA LYS A 4 -13.64 29.72 23.00
C LYS A 4 -13.92 28.22 22.85
N THR A 5 -14.30 27.77 21.66
CA THR A 5 -14.40 26.34 21.35
C THR A 5 -13.00 25.78 21.19
N ILE A 6 -12.60 24.87 22.08
CA ILE A 6 -11.35 24.11 21.93
C ILE A 6 -11.56 23.11 20.78
N PRO A 7 -10.70 23.09 19.74
CA PRO A 7 -10.76 22.07 18.70
C PRO A 7 -10.69 20.67 19.31
N ARG A 8 -11.61 19.79 18.95
CA ARG A 8 -11.54 18.38 19.39
C ARG A 8 -10.44 17.66 18.61
N PRO A 9 -9.62 16.82 19.26
CA PRO A 9 -8.68 15.95 18.55
C PRO A 9 -9.42 15.08 17.54
N GLN A 10 -8.81 14.87 16.38
CA GLN A 10 -9.38 13.99 15.35
C GLN A 10 -9.49 12.53 15.84
N PHE A 11 -8.59 12.12 16.74
CA PHE A 11 -8.56 10.80 17.37
C PHE A 11 -8.48 10.95 18.90
N PRO A 12 -9.61 11.13 19.60
CA PRO A 12 -9.62 11.43 21.04
C PRO A 12 -9.21 10.23 21.91
N ASP A 13 -9.43 9.01 21.43
CA ASP A 13 -9.15 7.75 22.14
C ASP A 13 -7.87 7.07 21.63
N ASP A 14 -7.01 7.78 20.89
CA ASP A 14 -5.76 7.23 20.37
C ASP A 14 -4.73 7.01 21.49
N ASP A 15 -4.49 5.75 21.82
CA ASP A 15 -3.47 5.30 22.78
C ASP A 15 -2.10 5.07 22.11
N GLY A 16 -2.01 5.28 20.80
CA GLY A 16 -0.80 5.11 20.00
C GLY A 16 -0.46 3.65 19.66
N ALA A 17 -1.32 2.69 20.00
CA ALA A 17 -1.20 1.30 19.57
C ALA A 17 -1.68 1.12 18.12
N ALA A 18 -1.18 0.09 17.43
CA ALA A 18 -1.67 -0.25 16.10
C ALA A 18 -3.11 -0.76 16.16
N ASP A 19 -3.88 -0.50 15.10
CA ASP A 19 -5.18 -1.14 14.92
C ASP A 19 -5.00 -2.67 14.92
N PRO A 20 -5.73 -3.44 15.77
CA PRO A 20 -5.55 -4.87 15.87
C PRO A 20 -5.83 -5.63 14.57
N GLY A 21 -6.80 -5.17 13.77
CA GLY A 21 -7.15 -5.75 12.48
C GLY A 21 -6.01 -5.56 11.48
N LEU A 22 -5.50 -4.33 11.37
CA LEU A 22 -4.35 -4.02 10.51
C LEU A 22 -3.10 -4.77 10.94
N GLY A 23 -2.80 -4.83 12.25
CA GLY A 23 -1.65 -5.58 12.77
C GLY A 23 -1.73 -7.08 12.45
N ALA A 24 -2.92 -7.68 12.58
CA ALA A 24 -3.15 -9.07 12.22
C ALA A 24 -3.01 -9.32 10.71
N ALA A 25 -3.54 -8.42 9.87
CA ALA A 25 -3.42 -8.51 8.41
C ALA A 25 -1.97 -8.40 7.95
N LEU A 26 -1.21 -7.43 8.47
CA LEU A 26 0.23 -7.28 8.18
C LEU A 26 1.03 -8.52 8.59
N THR A 27 0.74 -9.09 9.77
CA THR A 27 1.39 -10.31 10.24
C THR A 27 1.06 -11.51 9.35
N ALA A 28 -0.20 -11.65 8.91
CA ALA A 28 -0.60 -12.71 7.98
C ALA A 28 0.05 -12.53 6.60
N TYR A 29 0.15 -11.29 6.11
CA TYR A 29 0.84 -10.93 4.86
C TYR A 29 2.32 -11.30 4.91
N ALA A 30 3.05 -10.89 5.95
CA ALA A 30 4.45 -11.23 6.12
C ALA A 30 4.71 -12.75 6.21
N ALA A 31 3.73 -13.51 6.72
CA ALA A 31 3.78 -14.97 6.80
C ALA A 31 3.31 -15.67 5.51
N GLY A 32 2.95 -14.94 4.45
CA GLY A 32 2.42 -15.51 3.21
C GLY A 32 1.07 -16.22 3.38
N ARG A 33 0.30 -15.85 4.41
CA ARG A 33 -1.04 -16.41 4.72
C ARG A 33 -2.19 -15.48 4.29
N ALA A 34 -1.88 -14.26 3.87
CA ALA A 34 -2.83 -13.32 3.30
C ALA A 34 -2.16 -12.50 2.18
N GLY A 35 -2.94 -12.12 1.16
CA GLY A 35 -2.47 -11.24 0.09
C GLY A 35 -2.53 -9.76 0.46
N GLU A 36 -1.99 -8.92 -0.43
CA GLU A 36 -1.98 -7.46 -0.31
C GLU A 36 -3.37 -6.87 -0.03
N HIS A 37 -4.43 -7.35 -0.71
CA HIS A 37 -5.80 -6.87 -0.54
C HIS A 37 -6.32 -6.99 0.89
N ALA A 38 -5.88 -8.00 1.64
CA ALA A 38 -6.27 -8.16 3.03
C ALA A 38 -5.71 -7.03 3.91
N VAL A 39 -4.47 -6.62 3.65
CA VAL A 39 -3.83 -5.48 4.34
C VAL A 39 -4.52 -4.18 3.94
N LEU A 40 -4.70 -3.94 2.64
CA LEU A 40 -5.31 -2.71 2.12
C LEU A 40 -6.73 -2.47 2.65
N ARG A 41 -7.50 -3.56 2.83
CA ARG A 41 -8.85 -3.49 3.38
C ARG A 41 -8.87 -2.99 4.83
N GLU A 42 -7.97 -3.52 5.68
CA GLU A 42 -7.86 -3.05 7.07
C GLU A 42 -7.23 -1.65 7.14
N LEU A 43 -6.27 -1.38 6.25
CA LEU A 43 -5.58 -0.10 6.17
C LEU A 43 -6.55 1.05 5.89
N HIS A 44 -7.53 0.87 4.99
CA HIS A 44 -8.48 1.93 4.59
C HIS A 44 -9.16 2.63 5.79
N GLY A 45 -9.48 1.90 6.85
CA GLY A 45 -10.14 2.44 8.05
C GLY A 45 -9.20 2.85 9.19
N ALA A 46 -7.91 2.59 9.07
CA ALA A 46 -6.97 2.73 10.17
C ALA A 46 -6.50 4.18 10.39
N ARG A 47 -6.07 4.45 11.62
CA ARG A 47 -5.22 5.60 11.94
C ARG A 47 -3.77 5.26 11.59
N LEU A 48 -3.07 6.19 10.94
CA LEU A 48 -1.62 6.16 10.81
C LEU A 48 -0.98 7.32 11.58
N LEU A 49 0.29 7.16 11.94
CA LEU A 49 1.14 8.22 12.46
C LEU A 49 2.12 8.61 11.37
N VAL A 50 2.02 9.85 10.92
CA VAL A 50 3.03 10.44 10.05
C VAL A 50 4.09 11.10 10.95
N PRO A 51 5.38 10.82 10.75
CA PRO A 51 6.43 11.43 11.56
C PRO A 51 6.64 12.88 11.14
N VAL A 52 6.87 13.74 12.12
CA VAL A 52 7.37 15.09 11.85
C VAL A 52 8.66 15.29 12.64
N VAL A 53 9.69 15.77 11.95
CA VAL A 53 11.01 16.03 12.52
C VAL A 53 11.36 17.50 12.35
N ALA A 54 12.04 18.07 13.33
CA ALA A 54 12.60 19.40 13.18
C ALA A 54 13.82 19.30 12.26
N VAL A 55 13.83 20.06 11.17
CA VAL A 55 15.00 20.21 10.31
C VAL A 55 15.62 21.57 10.61
N LEU A 56 16.92 21.57 10.88
CA LEU A 56 17.71 22.79 10.95
C LEU A 56 17.99 23.23 9.52
N THR A 57 17.42 24.34 9.09
CA THR A 57 17.84 25.01 7.86
C THR A 57 19.23 25.65 8.09
N GLU A 58 20.13 25.54 7.11
CA GLU A 58 21.48 26.07 7.19
C GLU A 58 21.48 27.57 7.45
N GLU A 59 22.41 28.05 8.29
CA GLU A 59 22.64 29.47 8.51
C GLU A 59 23.01 30.13 7.16
N GLU A 60 22.24 31.11 6.69
CA GLU A 60 22.78 32.06 5.71
C GLU A 60 24.01 32.71 6.35
N ALA A 61 25.17 32.61 5.69
CA ALA A 61 26.40 33.23 6.18
C ALA A 61 26.20 34.76 6.21
N VAL A 62 25.95 35.30 7.40
CA VAL A 62 25.74 36.73 7.59
C VAL A 62 27.09 37.42 7.75
N GLU A 63 27.30 38.52 7.02
CA GLU A 63 28.51 39.34 7.09
C GLU A 63 28.75 39.88 8.53
N PRO A 64 30.01 40.13 8.94
CA PRO A 64 30.32 40.60 10.29
C PRO A 64 29.66 41.95 10.60
N GLY A 65 28.58 41.95 11.40
CA GLY A 65 27.89 43.16 11.85
C GLY A 65 26.37 43.10 11.83
N GLU A 66 25.78 42.09 11.22
CA GLU A 66 24.32 41.92 11.20
C GLU A 66 23.84 40.96 12.30
N LEU A 67 22.66 41.25 12.85
CA LEU A 67 22.03 40.43 13.89
C LEU A 67 21.69 39.06 13.28
N ARG A 68 22.27 37.98 13.85
CA ARG A 68 21.91 36.59 13.56
C ARG A 68 20.39 36.45 13.58
N ARG A 69 19.79 36.20 12.41
CA ARG A 69 18.34 36.02 12.28
C ARG A 69 17.94 34.74 13.02
N GLU A 70 16.86 34.83 13.80
CA GLU A 70 16.39 33.75 14.66
C GLU A 70 16.21 32.43 13.90
N LYS A 71 16.64 31.35 14.56
CA LYS A 71 16.57 29.94 14.15
C LYS A 71 15.12 29.53 13.80
N SER A 72 14.73 29.67 12.53
CA SER A 72 13.46 29.11 12.03
C SER A 72 13.61 27.60 11.96
N SER A 73 12.80 26.87 12.74
CA SER A 73 12.75 25.41 12.65
C SER A 73 11.62 25.04 11.70
N ASP A 74 11.97 24.55 10.50
CA ASP A 74 10.97 24.01 9.58
C ASP A 74 10.61 22.58 10.00
N MET A 75 9.30 22.33 10.10
CA MET A 75 8.77 21.00 10.38
C MET A 75 8.66 20.24 9.06
N ALA A 76 9.50 19.22 8.86
CA ALA A 76 9.50 18.47 7.61
C ALA A 76 8.78 17.13 7.77
N LEU A 77 8.14 16.70 6.67
CA LEU A 77 7.65 15.35 6.45
C LEU A 77 8.77 14.49 5.87
N PRO A 78 9.38 13.57 6.64
CA PRO A 78 10.45 12.72 6.16
C PRO A 78 10.02 11.86 4.96
N THR A 79 10.87 11.87 3.93
CA THR A 79 10.75 11.02 2.75
C THR A 79 12.00 10.14 2.66
N LEU A 80 11.82 8.87 2.30
CA LEU A 80 12.90 7.94 1.95
C LEU A 80 13.10 7.90 0.43
N VAL A 81 14.31 7.56 0.00
CA VAL A 81 14.60 7.23 -1.39
C VAL A 81 15.02 5.77 -1.44
N GLY A 82 14.26 4.96 -2.18
CA GLY A 82 14.55 3.55 -2.42
C GLY A 82 15.79 3.39 -3.31
N ALA A 83 16.33 2.16 -3.35
CA ALA A 83 17.46 1.85 -4.23
C ALA A 83 17.12 1.99 -5.73
N ASP A 84 15.83 1.94 -6.06
CA ASP A 84 15.26 2.18 -7.38
C ASP A 84 15.06 3.68 -7.68
N GLY A 85 15.44 4.56 -6.77
CA GLY A 85 15.28 6.01 -6.87
C GLY A 85 13.87 6.52 -6.56
N ARG A 86 12.91 5.63 -6.30
CA ARG A 86 11.55 6.03 -5.94
C ARG A 86 11.51 6.64 -4.55
N ARG A 87 10.68 7.65 -4.38
CA ARG A 87 10.49 8.41 -3.15
C ARG A 87 9.31 7.83 -2.35
N GLY A 88 9.46 7.69 -1.04
CA GLY A 88 8.42 7.17 -0.16
C GLY A 88 8.21 8.04 1.07
N VAL A 89 7.00 8.55 1.26
CA VAL A 89 6.59 9.21 2.52
C VAL A 89 6.38 8.15 3.59
N LEU A 90 6.79 8.44 4.82
CA LEU A 90 6.67 7.50 5.93
C LEU A 90 5.33 7.59 6.65
N GLY A 91 4.75 6.42 6.93
CA GLY A 91 3.62 6.25 7.85
C GLY A 91 3.91 5.13 8.84
N PHE A 92 3.34 5.21 10.03
CA PHE A 92 3.51 4.19 11.06
C PHE A 92 2.17 3.76 11.64
N THR A 93 2.01 2.46 11.87
CA THR A 93 0.80 1.93 12.48
C THR A 93 0.76 2.24 13.98
N SER A 94 1.91 2.38 14.64
CA SER A 94 2.01 2.60 16.09
C SER A 94 3.15 3.53 16.49
N THR A 95 3.05 4.08 17.70
CA THR A 95 4.13 4.87 18.31
C THR A 95 5.40 4.04 18.55
N ALA A 96 5.25 2.74 18.82
CA ALA A 96 6.37 1.82 18.98
C ALA A 96 7.15 1.66 17.67
N ALA A 97 6.46 1.43 16.54
CA ALA A 97 7.09 1.34 15.22
C ALA A 97 7.77 2.65 14.81
N LEU A 98 7.12 3.80 15.06
CA LEU A 98 7.69 5.12 14.80
C LEU A 98 8.98 5.36 15.62
N ARG A 99 8.97 5.03 16.92
CA ARG A 99 10.14 5.21 17.80
C ARG A 99 11.27 4.26 17.47
N ALA A 100 10.96 3.05 17.00
CA ALA A 100 11.95 2.10 16.51
C ALA A 100 12.68 2.63 15.27
N TRP A 101 11.98 3.37 14.39
CA TRP A 101 12.59 4.08 13.28
C TRP A 101 13.41 5.28 13.76
N ARG A 102 12.80 6.17 14.56
CA ARG A 102 13.45 7.41 15.02
C ARG A 102 12.84 7.92 16.33
N SER A 103 13.66 7.98 17.38
CA SER A 103 13.20 8.30 18.74
C SER A 103 12.78 9.75 18.97
N ASP A 104 13.33 10.71 18.21
CA ASP A 104 13.02 12.14 18.29
C ASP A 104 11.87 12.56 17.35
N ALA A 105 11.33 11.64 16.55
CA ALA A 105 10.20 11.93 15.66
C ALA A 105 8.91 12.15 16.45
N ARG A 106 8.17 13.21 16.09
CA ARG A 106 6.89 13.54 16.72
C ARG A 106 5.75 12.90 15.92
N PRO A 107 4.87 12.11 16.56
CA PRO A 107 3.76 11.47 15.85
C PRO A 107 2.67 12.49 15.55
N VAL A 108 2.18 12.51 14.31
CA VAL A 108 0.94 13.20 13.92
C VAL A 108 -0.04 12.15 13.43
N ALA A 109 -1.12 11.95 14.21
CA ALA A 109 -2.18 11.02 13.87
C ALA A 109 -3.03 11.55 12.71
N VAL A 110 -3.15 10.75 11.66
CA VAL A 110 -3.91 11.07 10.45
C VAL A 110 -4.68 9.85 9.96
N THR A 111 -5.71 10.10 9.16
CA THR A 111 -6.35 9.02 8.37
C THR A 111 -5.42 8.55 7.27
N VAL A 112 -5.60 7.32 6.79
CA VAL A 112 -4.87 6.81 5.62
C VAL A 112 -5.05 7.70 4.40
N ARG A 113 -6.27 8.21 4.18
CA ARG A 113 -6.54 9.17 3.11
C ARG A 113 -5.61 10.39 3.18
N GLN A 114 -5.46 10.99 4.36
CA GLN A 114 -4.59 12.14 4.57
C GLN A 114 -3.11 11.77 4.38
N ALA A 115 -2.67 10.59 4.83
CA ALA A 115 -1.31 10.13 4.61
C ALA A 115 -0.99 9.90 3.12
N CYS A 116 -1.90 9.29 2.38
CA CYS A 116 -1.77 9.09 0.93
C CYS A 116 -1.78 10.42 0.16
N LEU A 117 -2.64 11.37 0.54
CA LEU A 117 -2.61 12.72 -0.03
C LEU A 117 -1.27 13.42 0.22
N ALA A 118 -0.76 13.36 1.45
CA ALA A 118 0.53 13.94 1.77
C ALA A 118 1.67 13.31 0.94
N ALA A 119 1.63 12.00 0.70
CA ALA A 119 2.59 11.35 -0.20
C ALA A 119 2.53 11.90 -1.63
N LEU A 120 1.32 12.09 -2.18
CA LEU A 120 1.15 12.65 -3.51
C LEU A 120 1.57 14.14 -3.58
N ASP A 121 1.23 14.93 -2.56
CA ASP A 121 1.57 16.36 -2.49
C ASP A 121 3.09 16.58 -2.39
N GLU A 122 3.81 15.69 -1.70
CA GLU A 122 5.27 15.67 -1.64
C GLU A 122 5.93 15.16 -2.94
N GLY A 123 5.14 14.73 -3.93
CA GLY A 123 5.60 14.10 -5.16
C GLY A 123 6.34 12.78 -4.89
N ALA A 124 5.91 12.03 -3.88
CA ALA A 124 6.41 10.69 -3.58
C ALA A 124 5.65 9.63 -4.39
N ASP A 125 6.34 8.53 -4.68
CA ASP A 125 5.81 7.39 -5.42
C ASP A 125 5.00 6.44 -4.53
N ALA A 126 5.22 6.50 -3.21
CA ALA A 126 4.63 5.57 -2.25
C ALA A 126 4.39 6.20 -0.87
N LEU A 127 3.40 5.63 -0.15
CA LEU A 127 3.34 5.66 1.30
C LEU A 127 3.99 4.37 1.83
N VAL A 128 5.06 4.50 2.61
CA VAL A 128 5.79 3.37 3.20
C VAL A 128 5.43 3.25 4.67
N VAL A 129 4.72 2.19 5.01
CA VAL A 129 4.21 1.87 6.35
C VAL A 129 5.24 1.02 7.10
N ASP A 130 5.52 1.40 8.36
CA ASP A 130 6.32 0.63 9.32
C ASP A 130 7.69 0.19 8.77
N VAL A 131 8.45 1.14 8.21
CA VAL A 131 9.76 0.86 7.59
C VAL A 131 10.78 0.21 8.53
N ALA A 132 10.66 0.43 9.84
CA ALA A 132 11.49 -0.19 10.88
C ALA A 132 10.88 -1.48 11.48
N GLY A 133 9.78 -1.97 10.90
CA GLY A 133 9.05 -3.14 11.36
C GLY A 133 7.87 -2.81 12.29
N PRO A 134 7.09 -3.82 12.67
CA PRO A 134 7.40 -5.25 12.53
C PRO A 134 7.25 -5.80 11.10
N VAL A 135 6.40 -5.18 10.27
CA VAL A 135 6.19 -5.58 8.87
C VAL A 135 6.19 -4.32 8.00
N PRO A 136 7.23 -4.07 7.19
CA PRO A 136 7.21 -2.98 6.23
C PRO A 136 6.20 -3.28 5.12
N PHE A 137 5.39 -2.29 4.76
CA PHE A 137 4.38 -2.41 3.70
C PHE A 137 4.33 -1.12 2.89
N ALA A 138 4.26 -1.21 1.57
CA ALA A 138 4.20 -0.04 0.70
C ALA A 138 2.82 0.04 0.02
N VAL A 139 2.26 1.25 -0.03
CA VAL A 139 1.12 1.59 -0.87
C VAL A 139 1.61 2.51 -1.98
N ASP A 140 1.58 2.03 -3.22
CA ASP A 140 2.02 2.78 -4.39
C ASP A 140 1.01 2.68 -5.55
N GLY A 141 1.37 3.30 -6.69
CA GLY A 141 0.62 3.18 -7.94
C GLY A 141 -0.86 3.52 -7.78
N LEU A 142 -1.74 2.69 -8.36
CA LEU A 142 -3.19 2.92 -8.30
C LEU A 142 -3.74 2.90 -6.87
N ARG A 143 -3.18 2.08 -5.98
CA ARG A 143 -3.69 1.92 -4.61
C ARG A 143 -3.49 3.22 -3.83
N LEU A 144 -2.35 3.87 -4.02
CA LEU A 144 -2.07 5.17 -3.41
C LEU A 144 -3.09 6.22 -3.82
N HIS A 145 -3.41 6.30 -5.11
CA HIS A 145 -4.40 7.24 -5.65
C HIS A 145 -5.82 6.95 -5.15
N LEU A 146 -6.25 5.68 -5.17
CA LEU A 146 -7.56 5.29 -4.67
C LEU A 146 -7.73 5.63 -3.18
N LEU A 147 -6.72 5.33 -2.34
CA LEU A 147 -6.78 5.66 -0.92
C LEU A 147 -6.73 7.17 -0.67
N ALA A 148 -5.96 7.94 -1.46
CA ALA A 148 -5.95 9.40 -1.41
C ALA A 148 -7.32 10.02 -1.78
N GLU A 149 -8.05 9.40 -2.70
CA GLU A 149 -9.44 9.74 -3.04
C GLU A 149 -10.45 9.29 -1.97
N GLY A 150 -10.03 8.47 -1.00
CA GLY A 150 -10.92 7.85 0.00
C GLY A 150 -11.79 6.74 -0.59
N ARG A 151 -11.34 6.11 -1.67
CA ARG A 151 -12.02 4.99 -2.34
C ARG A 151 -11.50 3.66 -1.80
N LEU A 152 -12.40 2.68 -1.83
CA LEU A 152 -12.03 1.30 -1.54
C LEU A 152 -11.19 0.72 -2.67
N ILE A 153 -10.25 -0.15 -2.30
CA ILE A 153 -9.52 -0.97 -3.25
C ILE A 153 -10.50 -2.02 -3.83
N PRO A 154 -10.59 -2.15 -5.17
CA PRO A 154 -11.43 -3.16 -5.81
C PRO A 154 -11.06 -4.58 -5.34
N PRO A 155 -12.03 -5.50 -5.28
CA PRO A 155 -11.71 -6.90 -5.07
C PRO A 155 -10.83 -7.44 -6.22
N PRO A 156 -10.07 -8.53 -6.01
CA PRO A 156 -9.09 -9.00 -7.00
C PRO A 156 -9.62 -9.22 -8.42
N HIS A 157 -10.87 -9.64 -8.59
CA HIS A 157 -11.48 -9.89 -9.91
C HIS A 157 -11.90 -8.61 -10.66
N GLU A 158 -11.86 -7.46 -9.99
CA GLU A 158 -12.15 -6.13 -10.56
C GLU A 158 -10.92 -5.21 -10.52
N ASP A 159 -9.82 -5.69 -9.94
CA ASP A 159 -8.60 -4.92 -9.77
C ASP A 159 -7.80 -4.88 -11.07
N PRO A 160 -7.57 -3.69 -11.66
CA PRO A 160 -6.91 -3.58 -12.96
C PRO A 160 -5.48 -4.12 -12.98
N ASP A 161 -4.74 -4.08 -11.86
CA ASP A 161 -3.38 -4.62 -11.82
C ASP A 161 -3.37 -6.15 -11.76
N VAL A 162 -4.41 -6.74 -11.15
CA VAL A 162 -4.64 -8.19 -11.17
C VAL A 162 -5.12 -8.64 -12.55
N LEU A 163 -6.06 -7.90 -13.15
CA LEU A 163 -6.57 -8.16 -14.49
C LEU A 163 -5.46 -8.06 -15.55
N ALA A 164 -4.57 -7.07 -15.45
CA ALA A 164 -3.41 -6.94 -16.33
C ALA A 164 -2.43 -8.12 -16.17
N ALA A 165 -2.22 -8.61 -14.94
CA ALA A 165 -1.38 -9.79 -14.70
C ALA A 165 -2.00 -11.06 -15.30
N ILE A 166 -3.32 -11.22 -15.21
CA ILE A 166 -4.04 -12.32 -15.86
C ILE A 166 -3.92 -12.19 -17.38
N ASP A 167 -4.17 -11.01 -17.94
CA ASP A 167 -4.03 -10.77 -19.38
C ASP A 167 -2.62 -11.10 -19.87
N ALA A 168 -1.57 -10.72 -19.15
CA ALA A 168 -0.20 -11.11 -19.48
C ALA A 168 0.04 -12.63 -19.44
N ALA A 169 -0.57 -13.33 -18.47
CA ALA A 169 -0.42 -14.78 -18.33
C ALA A 169 -1.06 -15.55 -19.49
N PHE A 170 -2.24 -15.11 -19.94
CA PHE A 170 -3.06 -15.81 -20.95
C PHE A 170 -2.92 -15.25 -22.37
N GLY A 171 -2.84 -13.94 -22.53
CA GLY A 171 -2.85 -13.23 -23.81
C GLY A 171 -1.63 -13.53 -24.69
N SER A 172 -0.57 -14.10 -24.12
CA SER A 172 0.61 -14.56 -24.84
C SER A 172 0.53 -16.03 -25.31
N ASP A 173 -0.54 -16.76 -25.00
CA ASP A 173 -0.69 -18.17 -25.39
C ASP A 173 -1.69 -18.37 -26.55
N PRO A 174 -1.24 -18.83 -27.74
CA PRO A 174 -2.12 -19.07 -28.89
C PRO A 174 -3.10 -20.23 -28.67
N ALA A 175 -2.87 -21.08 -27.67
CA ALA A 175 -3.76 -22.18 -27.31
C ALA A 175 -4.98 -21.73 -26.49
N VAL A 176 -5.05 -20.47 -26.06
CA VAL A 176 -6.09 -19.95 -25.18
C VAL A 176 -7.09 -19.08 -25.95
N ALA A 177 -8.37 -19.22 -25.63
CA ALA A 177 -9.43 -18.34 -26.10
C ALA A 177 -10.42 -17.98 -24.98
N GLY A 178 -11.04 -16.80 -25.06
CA GLY A 178 -12.22 -16.47 -24.25
C GLY A 178 -12.00 -16.40 -22.73
N VAL A 179 -10.92 -15.74 -22.29
CA VAL A 179 -10.62 -15.57 -20.86
C VAL A 179 -11.70 -14.72 -20.17
N ARG A 180 -12.18 -15.21 -19.03
CA ARG A 180 -13.14 -14.54 -18.16
C ARG A 180 -12.68 -14.67 -16.72
N VAL A 181 -12.66 -13.54 -16.02
CA VAL A 181 -12.27 -13.43 -14.61
C VAL A 181 -13.52 -13.19 -13.77
N ALA A 182 -13.61 -13.85 -12.63
CA ALA A 182 -14.69 -13.70 -11.68
C ALA A 182 -14.18 -13.91 -10.25
N ARG A 183 -15.04 -13.63 -9.26
CA ARG A 183 -14.81 -14.06 -7.89
C ARG A 183 -14.77 -15.59 -7.83
N GLY A 184 -13.81 -16.14 -7.09
CA GLY A 184 -13.76 -17.58 -6.80
C GLY A 184 -14.83 -18.01 -5.79
N GLU A 185 -15.25 -19.27 -5.88
CA GLU A 185 -16.22 -19.85 -4.93
C GLU A 185 -15.54 -20.34 -3.64
N SER A 186 -14.36 -20.92 -3.79
CA SER A 186 -13.48 -21.49 -2.78
C SER A 186 -12.07 -20.86 -2.78
N ALA A 187 -11.78 -19.99 -3.74
CA ALA A 187 -10.54 -19.25 -3.87
C ALA A 187 -10.77 -17.73 -3.98
N GLU A 188 -9.69 -16.93 -3.93
CA GLU A 188 -9.80 -15.47 -4.08
C GLU A 188 -10.26 -15.05 -5.50
N LEU A 189 -9.95 -15.86 -6.49
CA LEU A 189 -10.15 -15.58 -7.91
C LEU A 189 -10.57 -16.84 -8.66
N ALA A 190 -11.46 -16.70 -9.65
CA ALA A 190 -11.72 -17.72 -10.66
C ALA A 190 -11.38 -17.19 -12.05
N VAL A 191 -10.63 -17.97 -12.82
CA VAL A 191 -10.35 -17.69 -14.24
C VAL A 191 -10.85 -18.86 -15.10
N ARG A 192 -11.73 -18.52 -16.03
CA ARG A 192 -12.35 -19.46 -16.98
C ARG A 192 -11.86 -19.13 -18.38
N PHE A 193 -11.46 -20.15 -19.13
CA PHE A 193 -10.96 -19.98 -20.51
C PHE A 193 -11.27 -21.22 -21.34
N ALA A 194 -11.23 -21.10 -22.66
CA ALA A 194 -11.32 -22.22 -23.59
C ALA A 194 -9.93 -22.54 -24.17
N VAL A 195 -9.72 -23.81 -24.51
CA VAL A 195 -8.54 -24.23 -25.27
C VAL A 195 -8.91 -24.28 -26.75
N VAL A 196 -8.06 -23.71 -27.60
CA VAL A 196 -8.24 -23.69 -29.05
C VAL A 196 -8.04 -25.10 -29.61
N ASP A 197 -8.93 -25.51 -30.53
CA ASP A 197 -8.88 -26.83 -31.17
C ASP A 197 -7.48 -27.15 -31.72
N GLY A 198 -7.05 -28.40 -31.55
CA GLY A 198 -5.73 -28.87 -31.96
C GLY A 198 -4.60 -28.64 -30.93
N HIS A 199 -4.87 -27.96 -29.81
CA HIS A 199 -3.92 -27.83 -28.71
C HIS A 199 -4.23 -28.81 -27.57
N ASP A 200 -3.18 -29.20 -26.83
CA ASP A 200 -3.33 -30.08 -25.67
C ASP A 200 -3.81 -29.30 -24.44
N GLU A 201 -4.96 -29.69 -23.90
CA GLU A 201 -5.58 -29.02 -22.75
C GLU A 201 -4.67 -29.06 -21.52
N ARG A 202 -4.07 -30.21 -21.21
CA ARG A 202 -3.26 -30.40 -20.00
C ARG A 202 -1.99 -29.56 -20.05
N VAL A 203 -1.32 -29.54 -21.19
CA VAL A 203 -0.12 -28.71 -21.41
C VAL A 203 -0.47 -27.23 -21.34
N THR A 204 -1.60 -26.83 -21.92
CA THR A 204 -2.06 -25.43 -21.90
C THR A 204 -2.37 -24.99 -20.47
N VAL A 205 -3.17 -25.76 -19.74
CA VAL A 205 -3.52 -25.49 -18.33
C VAL A 205 -2.27 -25.37 -17.46
N GLN A 206 -1.33 -26.30 -17.58
CA GLN A 206 -0.09 -26.25 -16.80
C GLN A 206 0.69 -24.96 -17.06
N ARG A 207 0.86 -24.60 -18.34
CA ARG A 207 1.63 -23.43 -18.74
C ARG A 207 1.02 -22.12 -18.22
N VAL A 208 -0.29 -21.95 -18.37
CA VAL A 208 -0.96 -20.73 -17.88
C VAL A 208 -0.99 -20.70 -16.35
N SER A 209 -1.13 -21.85 -15.69
CA SER A 209 -1.04 -21.96 -14.23
C SER A 209 0.31 -21.51 -13.71
N ASP A 210 1.40 -21.96 -14.34
CA ASP A 210 2.77 -21.59 -13.93
C ASP A 210 3.00 -20.09 -14.09
N ARG A 211 2.55 -19.51 -15.20
CA ARG A 211 2.63 -18.06 -15.45
C ARG A 211 1.80 -17.26 -14.45
N LEU A 212 0.59 -17.70 -14.13
CA LEU A 212 -0.25 -17.05 -13.12
C LEU A 212 0.40 -17.08 -11.74
N ALA A 213 0.96 -18.23 -11.34
CA ALA A 213 1.64 -18.38 -10.06
C ALA A 213 2.85 -17.44 -9.95
N GLU A 214 3.54 -17.17 -11.06
CA GLU A 214 4.61 -16.17 -11.12
C GLU A 214 4.07 -14.74 -11.03
N LEU A 215 3.12 -14.37 -11.89
CA LEU A 215 2.65 -12.99 -12.05
C LEU A 215 1.74 -12.50 -10.91
N LEU A 216 1.05 -13.40 -10.23
CA LEU A 216 0.16 -13.08 -9.10
C LEU A 216 0.82 -13.28 -7.73
N ARG A 217 2.11 -13.65 -7.69
CA ARG A 217 2.84 -13.90 -6.45
C ARG A 217 2.76 -12.69 -5.51
N GLY A 218 2.39 -12.94 -4.25
CA GLY A 218 2.27 -11.91 -3.21
C GLY A 218 1.01 -11.04 -3.31
N ARG A 219 0.34 -11.02 -4.47
CA ARG A 219 -0.95 -10.34 -4.67
C ARG A 219 -2.12 -11.24 -4.29
N ILE A 220 -2.07 -12.51 -4.70
CA ILE A 220 -3.11 -13.52 -4.45
C ILE A 220 -2.50 -14.69 -3.66
N VAL A 221 -3.09 -15.03 -2.51
CA VAL A 221 -2.56 -16.07 -1.61
C VAL A 221 -3.56 -17.21 -1.39
N GLY A 222 -4.86 -16.90 -1.31
CA GLY A 222 -5.96 -17.86 -1.21
C GLY A 222 -6.30 -18.59 -2.51
N GLY A 223 -5.36 -18.64 -3.46
CA GLY A 223 -5.43 -19.46 -4.66
C GLY A 223 -6.23 -18.86 -5.83
N VAL A 224 -6.16 -19.55 -6.96
CA VAL A 224 -6.91 -19.25 -8.19
C VAL A 224 -7.59 -20.53 -8.67
N GLU A 225 -8.91 -20.47 -8.83
CA GLU A 225 -9.69 -21.51 -9.50
C GLU A 225 -9.51 -21.40 -11.01
N LEU A 226 -8.97 -22.43 -11.62
CA LEU A 226 -8.83 -22.52 -13.07
C LEU A 226 -9.85 -23.51 -13.63
N SER A 227 -10.59 -23.10 -14.65
CA SER A 227 -11.58 -23.97 -15.30
C SER A 227 -11.55 -23.82 -16.82
N VAL A 228 -11.49 -24.95 -17.51
CA VAL A 228 -11.59 -25.01 -18.96
C VAL A 228 -13.06 -25.11 -19.36
N LEU A 229 -13.51 -24.18 -20.19
CA LEU A 229 -14.84 -24.19 -20.80
C LEU A 229 -14.82 -25.16 -21.98
N ARG A 230 -15.62 -26.22 -21.90
CA ARG A 230 -15.88 -27.09 -23.05
C ARG A 230 -16.96 -26.45 -23.91
N ARG A 231 -16.69 -26.36 -25.21
CA ARG A 231 -17.68 -25.98 -26.22
C ARG A 231 -18.62 -27.14 -26.52
#